data_AF-A0A930IWY7-F1
#
_entry.id   AF-A0A930IWY7-F1
#
_cell.length_a   1.000
_cell.length_b   1.000
_cell.length_c   1.000
_cell.angle_alpha   90.00
_cell.angle_beta   90.00
_cell.angle_gamma   90.00
#
_symmetry.space_group_name_H-M   'P 1'
#
loop_
_entity.id
_entity.type
_entity.pdbx_description
1 polymer ?
#
loop_
_entity_poly.entity_id
_entity_poly.type
_entity_poly.pdbx_seq_one_letter_code
_entity_poly.pdbx_strand_id
1 'polypeptide(L)'
;MKNIEYQRLISLSLIFIAIVVFFGSAIMFGNYNTQDIWPRIVGALFGVVLSAIITMLLLSGQTRNALEKERNAEIFKEKLKIYQEYLHALCKILKDGEITSEEAVELQFLTSYISLHTRSKSIYQISAKASNIINLYVGEKSQTKNTEDLLKNLFEIVHCFRKELYPKDMTWDNTDINKTIEELQILEQVAV
;
A
#
# COMPACT_ATOMS: atom_id res chain seq x y z
N MET A 1 31.87 4.43 -0.62
CA MET A 1 33.06 4.16 0.21
C MET A 1 32.79 4.16 1.71
N LYS A 2 32.13 5.17 2.31
CA LYS A 2 31.85 5.23 3.76
C LYS A 2 31.14 4.00 4.37
N ASN A 3 30.15 3.41 3.70
CA ASN A 3 29.45 2.22 4.22
C ASN A 3 30.34 0.95 4.30
N ILE A 4 31.33 0.83 3.41
CA ILE A 4 32.24 -0.33 3.38
C ILE A 4 33.27 -0.21 4.52
N GLU A 5 33.76 0.99 4.81
CA GLU A 5 34.67 1.23 5.94
C GLU A 5 33.97 1.07 7.29
N TYR A 6 32.73 1.53 7.40
CA TYR A 6 31.93 1.36 8.62
C TYR A 6 31.66 -0.12 8.91
N GLN A 7 31.34 -0.93 7.89
CA GLN A 7 31.20 -2.37 8.06
C GLN A 7 32.51 -3.05 8.46
N ARG A 8 33.65 -2.66 7.87
CA ARG A 8 34.97 -3.19 8.26
C ARG A 8 35.33 -2.87 9.72
N LEU A 9 35.03 -1.66 10.18
CA LEU A 9 35.27 -1.25 11.57
C LEU A 9 34.41 -2.03 12.57
N ILE A 10 33.13 -2.27 12.23
CA ILE A 10 32.24 -3.13 13.05
C ILE A 10 32.80 -4.55 13.13
N SER A 11 33.20 -5.14 12.00
CA SER A 11 33.76 -6.49 11.97
C SER A 11 35.05 -6.61 12.78
N LEU A 12 35.96 -5.63 12.68
CA LEU A 12 37.21 -5.61 13.47
C LEU A 12 36.95 -5.47 14.97
N SER A 13 36.00 -4.64 15.36
CA SER A 13 35.58 -4.48 16.77
C SER A 13 35.01 -5.78 17.33
N LEU A 14 34.16 -6.47 16.56
CA LEU A 14 33.58 -7.77 16.94
C LEU A 14 34.65 -8.84 17.13
N ILE A 15 35.63 -8.91 16.23
CA ILE A 15 36.77 -9.84 16.33
C ILE A 15 37.61 -9.53 17.57
N PHE A 16 37.90 -8.26 17.84
CA PHE A 16 38.66 -7.86 19.01
C PHE A 16 37.94 -8.23 20.32
N ILE A 17 36.63 -7.98 20.40
CA ILE A 17 35.81 -8.39 21.55
C ILE A 17 35.84 -9.91 21.73
N ALA A 18 35.72 -10.69 20.65
CA ALA A 18 35.78 -12.15 20.71
C ALA A 18 37.14 -12.66 21.25
N ILE A 19 38.24 -12.03 20.84
CA ILE A 19 39.60 -12.36 21.32
C ILE A 19 39.73 -12.05 22.82
N VAL A 20 39.29 -10.87 23.25
CA VAL A 20 39.35 -10.46 24.68
C VAL A 20 38.51 -11.42 25.54
N VAL A 21 37.31 -11.78 25.09
CA VAL A 21 36.44 -12.74 25.80
C VAL A 21 37.09 -14.13 25.85
N PHE A 22 37.70 -14.60 24.76
CA PHE A 22 38.38 -15.89 24.72
C PHE A 22 39.56 -15.96 25.70
N PHE A 23 40.49 -15.00 25.65
CA PHE A 23 41.64 -14.97 26.55
C PHE A 23 41.26 -14.67 28.01
N GLY A 24 40.30 -13.76 28.23
CA GLY A 24 39.76 -13.48 29.56
C GLY A 24 39.11 -14.72 30.18
N SER A 25 38.39 -15.50 29.37
CA SER A 25 37.86 -16.79 29.81
C SER A 25 38.97 -17.80 30.11
N ALA A 26 40.01 -17.91 29.28
CA ALA A 26 41.11 -18.85 29.49
C ALA A 26 41.89 -18.57 30.79
N ILE A 27 42.13 -17.29 31.12
CA ILE A 27 42.76 -16.89 32.39
C ILE A 27 41.86 -17.19 33.58
N MET A 28 40.56 -16.88 33.48
CA MET A 28 39.59 -17.20 34.54
C MET A 28 39.46 -18.71 34.76
N PHE A 29 39.50 -19.51 33.69
CA PHE A 29 39.28 -20.95 33.72
C PHE A 29 40.55 -21.80 33.94
N GLY A 30 41.74 -21.21 33.85
CA GLY A 30 43.02 -21.92 33.96
C GLY A 30 43.34 -22.54 35.32
N ASN A 31 42.49 -22.30 36.34
CA ASN A 31 42.72 -22.73 37.73
C ASN A 31 41.72 -23.79 38.25
N TYR A 32 40.95 -24.45 37.37
CA TYR A 32 39.90 -25.40 37.77
C TYR A 32 40.22 -26.88 37.53
N ASN A 33 39.67 -27.73 38.38
CA ASN A 33 39.72 -29.19 38.31
C ASN A 33 38.95 -29.69 37.07
N THR A 34 39.47 -30.72 36.39
CA THR A 34 38.93 -31.24 35.11
C THR A 34 37.49 -31.73 35.16
N GLN A 35 36.93 -32.04 36.34
CA GLN A 35 35.55 -32.48 36.52
C GLN A 35 34.49 -31.39 36.28
N ASP A 36 34.83 -30.10 36.43
CA ASP A 36 33.85 -29.00 36.33
C ASP A 36 33.73 -28.39 34.93
N ILE A 37 34.55 -28.87 33.98
CA ILE A 37 34.63 -28.34 32.62
C ILE A 37 33.40 -28.77 31.80
N TRP A 38 32.98 -30.04 31.93
CA TRP A 38 31.89 -30.60 31.14
C TRP A 38 30.53 -29.91 31.36
N PRO A 39 30.07 -29.69 32.61
CA PRO A 39 28.82 -28.96 32.84
C PRO A 39 28.84 -27.51 32.34
N ARG A 40 30.00 -26.85 32.35
CA ARG A 40 30.14 -25.46 31.85
C ARG A 40 30.09 -25.38 30.33
N ILE A 41 30.75 -26.30 29.63
CA ILE A 41 30.66 -26.38 28.15
C ILE A 41 29.21 -26.63 27.74
N VAL A 42 28.53 -27.56 28.41
CA VAL A 42 27.12 -27.86 28.16
C VAL A 42 26.24 -26.62 28.41
N GLY A 43 26.43 -25.92 29.54
CA GLY A 43 25.71 -24.68 29.84
C GLY A 43 25.94 -23.55 28.82
N ALA A 44 27.18 -23.40 28.36
CA ALA A 44 27.53 -22.43 27.31
C ALA A 44 26.88 -22.78 25.96
N LEU A 45 26.90 -24.06 25.57
CA LEU A 45 26.23 -24.52 24.35
C LEU A 45 24.71 -24.33 24.40
N PHE A 46 24.08 -24.59 25.55
CA PHE A 46 22.66 -24.31 25.75
C PHE A 46 22.35 -22.82 25.57
N GLY A 47 23.18 -21.93 26.14
CA GLY A 47 23.05 -20.49 25.95
C GLY A 47 23.14 -20.07 24.47
N VAL A 48 24.14 -20.58 23.75
CA VAL A 48 24.32 -20.28 22.32
C VAL A 48 23.14 -20.77 21.48
N VAL A 49 22.67 -22.00 21.70
CA VAL A 49 21.51 -22.56 20.98
C VAL A 49 20.24 -21.76 21.28
N LEU A 50 19.97 -21.44 22.55
CA LEU A 50 18.82 -20.63 22.94
C LEU A 50 18.88 -19.24 22.30
N SER A 51 20.03 -18.57 22.36
CA SER A 51 20.23 -17.27 21.71
C SER A 51 20.04 -17.35 20.20
N ALA A 52 20.57 -18.38 19.53
CA ALA A 52 20.39 -18.58 18.10
C ALA A 52 18.90 -18.72 17.72
N ILE A 53 18.11 -19.47 18.52
CA ILE A 53 16.67 -19.61 18.32
C ILE A 53 15.96 -18.26 18.49
N ILE A 54 16.24 -17.51 19.56
CA ILE A 54 15.65 -16.19 19.79
C ILE A 54 15.95 -15.25 18.62
N THR A 55 17.21 -15.18 18.19
CA THR A 55 17.61 -14.34 17.05
C THR A 55 16.91 -14.76 15.76
N MET A 56 16.78 -16.06 15.50
CA MET A 56 16.07 -16.57 14.32
C MET A 56 14.58 -16.16 14.34
N LEU A 57 13.92 -16.23 15.49
CA LEU A 57 12.52 -15.81 15.65
C LEU A 57 12.36 -14.29 15.44
N LEU A 58 13.24 -13.47 16.02
CA LEU A 58 13.21 -12.02 15.86
C LEU A 58 13.42 -11.60 14.40
N LEU A 59 14.43 -12.17 13.73
CA LEU A 59 14.75 -11.83 12.35
C LEU A 59 13.63 -12.27 11.40
N SER A 60 13.06 -13.47 11.62
CA SER A 60 11.94 -13.98 10.82
C SER A 60 10.70 -13.10 10.96
N GLY A 61 10.37 -12.68 12.19
CA GLY A 61 9.25 -11.78 12.44
C GLY A 61 9.42 -10.42 11.75
N GLN A 62 10.60 -9.81 11.86
CA GLN A 62 10.90 -8.53 11.19
C GLN A 62 10.88 -8.65 9.67
N THR A 63 11.46 -9.72 9.11
CA THR A 63 11.52 -9.94 7.66
C THR A 63 10.13 -10.16 7.06
N ARG A 64 9.29 -10.99 7.70
CA ARG A 64 7.92 -11.22 7.22
C ARG A 64 7.09 -9.94 7.26
N ASN A 65 7.20 -9.17 8.35
CA ASN A 65 6.48 -7.91 8.49
C ASN A 65 6.96 -6.86 7.47
N ALA A 66 8.25 -6.81 7.16
CA ALA A 66 8.80 -5.93 6.13
C ALA A 66 8.28 -6.31 4.74
N LEU A 67 8.32 -7.60 4.40
CA LEU A 67 7.83 -8.11 3.12
C LEU A 67 6.32 -7.87 2.96
N GLU A 68 5.52 -8.11 4.00
CA GLU A 68 4.09 -7.82 3.96
C GLU A 68 3.80 -6.33 3.77
N LYS A 69 4.55 -5.45 4.44
CA LYS A 69 4.44 -3.99 4.27
C LYS A 69 4.81 -3.56 2.86
N GLU A 70 5.91 -4.08 2.32
CA GLU A 70 6.36 -3.78 0.95
C GLU A 70 5.33 -4.21 -0.08
N ARG A 71 4.87 -5.47 0.01
CA ARG A 71 3.79 -5.99 -0.83
C ARG A 71 2.52 -5.16 -0.73
N ASN A 72 2.09 -4.80 0.48
CA ASN A 72 0.89 -3.99 0.67
C ASN A 72 1.05 -2.58 0.08
N ALA A 73 2.24 -1.98 0.21
CA ALA A 73 2.54 -0.68 -0.39
C ALA A 73 2.55 -0.73 -1.92
N GLU A 74 3.08 -1.80 -2.51
CA GLU A 74 3.08 -2.01 -3.96
C GLU A 74 1.65 -2.22 -4.49
N ILE A 75 0.85 -3.08 -3.84
CA ILE A 75 -0.56 -3.27 -4.18
C ILE A 75 -1.33 -1.94 -4.07
N PHE A 76 -1.07 -1.14 -3.03
CA PHE A 76 -1.70 0.17 -2.87
C PHE A 76 -1.38 1.11 -4.03
N LYS A 77 -0.11 1.16 -4.48
CA LYS A 77 0.31 1.97 -5.63
C LYS A 77 -0.38 1.52 -6.91
N GLU A 78 -0.45 0.21 -7.16
CA GLU A 78 -1.09 -0.31 -8.36
C GLU A 78 -2.60 -0.05 -8.38
N LYS A 79 -3.28 -0.22 -7.24
CA LYS A 79 -4.69 0.19 -7.09
C LYS A 79 -4.89 1.66 -7.45
N LEU A 80 -4.06 2.54 -6.89
CA LEU A 80 -4.16 3.99 -7.12
C LEU A 80 -3.97 4.33 -8.60
N LYS A 81 -3.00 3.69 -9.26
CA LYS A 81 -2.73 3.87 -10.68
C LYS A 81 -3.93 3.48 -11.54
N ILE A 82 -4.49 2.28 -11.34
CA ILE A 82 -5.67 1.81 -12.09
C ILE A 82 -6.87 2.75 -11.88
N TYR A 83 -7.08 3.25 -10.66
CA TYR A 83 -8.18 4.17 -10.38
C TYR A 83 -7.99 5.53 -11.05
N GLN A 84 -6.75 6.04 -11.10
CA GLN A 84 -6.41 7.27 -11.81
C GLN A 84 -6.63 7.12 -13.32
N GLU A 85 -6.18 6.02 -13.91
CA GLU A 85 -6.39 5.71 -15.33
C GLU A 85 -7.89 5.64 -15.67
N TYR A 86 -8.69 4.99 -14.81
CA TYR A 86 -10.15 4.93 -14.95
C TYR A 86 -10.81 6.32 -14.95
N LEU A 87 -10.45 7.17 -13.98
CA LEU A 87 -10.99 8.52 -13.89
C LEU A 87 -10.52 9.40 -15.06
N HIS A 88 -9.31 9.17 -15.56
CA HIS A 88 -8.77 9.89 -16.71
C HIS A 88 -9.52 9.53 -17.99
N ALA A 89 -9.76 8.24 -18.23
CA ALA A 89 -10.56 7.76 -19.36
C ALA A 89 -11.99 8.34 -19.31
N LEU A 90 -12.62 8.32 -18.14
CA LEU A 90 -13.95 8.90 -17.95
C LEU A 90 -13.95 10.43 -18.20
N CYS A 91 -12.92 11.14 -17.74
CA CYS A 91 -12.78 12.57 -17.98
C CYS A 91 -12.60 12.90 -19.47
N LYS A 92 -11.83 12.09 -20.20
CA LYS A 92 -11.64 12.23 -21.65
C LYS A 92 -12.98 12.11 -22.40
N ILE A 93 -13.72 11.04 -22.14
CA ILE A 93 -15.06 10.81 -22.72
C ILE A 93 -15.99 11.99 -22.43
N LEU A 94 -15.98 12.51 -21.20
CA LEU A 94 -16.83 13.64 -20.82
C LEU A 94 -16.44 14.97 -21.48
N LYS A 95 -15.14 15.18 -21.74
CA LYS A 95 -14.65 16.37 -22.44
C LYS A 95 -15.03 16.36 -23.92
N ASP A 96 -14.91 15.19 -24.54
CA ASP A 96 -15.19 15.01 -25.95
C ASP A 96 -16.71 14.94 -26.21
N GLY A 97 -17.51 14.59 -25.18
CA GLY A 97 -18.97 14.56 -25.23
C GLY A 97 -19.54 13.40 -26.05
N GLU A 98 -18.66 12.56 -26.59
CA GLU A 98 -18.94 11.38 -27.38
C GLU A 98 -18.12 10.20 -26.83
N ILE A 99 -18.62 8.98 -27.02
CA ILE A 99 -17.89 7.76 -26.65
C ILE A 99 -17.63 6.95 -27.91
N THR A 100 -16.36 6.78 -28.25
CA THR A 100 -15.94 5.93 -29.36
C THR A 100 -15.99 4.44 -28.97
N SER A 101 -16.01 3.55 -29.98
CA SER A 101 -15.93 2.10 -29.71
C SER A 101 -14.64 1.70 -28.98
N GLU A 102 -13.54 2.41 -29.24
CA GLU A 102 -12.25 2.16 -28.60
C GLU A 102 -12.28 2.53 -27.12
N GLU A 103 -12.83 3.70 -26.79
CA GLU A 103 -12.99 4.18 -25.41
C GLU A 103 -13.98 3.32 -24.60
N ALA A 104 -15.05 2.83 -25.24
CA ALA A 104 -15.97 1.90 -24.62
C ALA A 104 -15.26 0.60 -24.21
N VAL A 105 -14.41 0.05 -25.09
CA VAL A 105 -13.60 -1.14 -24.80
C VAL A 105 -12.56 -0.84 -23.72
N GLU A 106 -11.87 0.30 -23.81
CA GLU A 106 -10.92 0.75 -22.79
C GLU A 106 -11.55 0.80 -21.39
N LEU A 107 -12.72 1.43 -21.26
CA LEU A 107 -13.43 1.54 -19.99
C LEU A 107 -13.88 0.17 -19.44
N GLN A 108 -14.26 -0.77 -20.31
CA GLN A 108 -14.60 -2.15 -19.95
C GLN A 108 -13.36 -2.92 -19.43
N PHE A 109 -12.21 -2.75 -20.06
CA PHE A 109 -10.94 -3.33 -19.60
C PHE A 109 -10.50 -2.72 -18.27
N LEU A 110 -10.55 -1.40 -18.11
CA LEU A 110 -10.23 -0.73 -16.85
C LEU A 110 -11.16 -1.18 -15.72
N THR A 111 -12.46 -1.35 -15.99
CA THR A 111 -13.42 -1.91 -15.02
C THR A 111 -13.02 -3.34 -14.62
N SER A 112 -12.55 -4.13 -15.59
CA SER A 112 -12.06 -5.50 -15.34
C SER A 112 -10.75 -5.50 -14.56
N TYR A 113 -9.82 -4.56 -14.78
CA TYR A 113 -8.61 -4.41 -13.98
C TYR A 113 -8.90 -3.99 -12.54
N ILE A 114 -9.86 -3.09 -12.33
CA ILE A 114 -10.35 -2.74 -10.98
C ILE A 114 -10.81 -4.00 -10.22
N SER A 115 -11.39 -5.00 -10.90
CA SER A 115 -11.87 -6.23 -10.27
C SER A 115 -10.79 -7.07 -9.59
N LEU A 116 -9.53 -6.97 -10.05
CA LEU A 116 -8.40 -7.71 -9.46
C LEU A 116 -8.13 -7.32 -8.00
N HIS A 117 -8.53 -6.11 -7.62
CA HIS A 117 -8.15 -5.51 -6.35
C HIS A 117 -9.32 -5.00 -5.51
N THR A 118 -10.56 -5.26 -5.94
CA THR A 118 -11.77 -4.73 -5.31
C THR A 118 -12.84 -5.80 -5.11
N ARG A 119 -13.78 -5.53 -4.21
CA ARG A 119 -14.94 -6.39 -3.98
C ARG A 119 -15.97 -6.24 -5.09
N SER A 120 -16.67 -7.34 -5.39
CA SER A 120 -17.73 -7.38 -6.42
C SER A 120 -18.78 -6.27 -6.30
N LYS A 121 -19.20 -5.96 -5.07
CA LYS A 121 -20.14 -4.86 -4.80
C LYS A 121 -19.63 -3.50 -5.28
N SER A 122 -18.35 -3.22 -5.07
CA SER A 122 -17.74 -1.95 -5.45
C SER A 122 -17.62 -1.83 -6.97
N ILE A 123 -17.28 -2.91 -7.66
CA ILE A 123 -17.23 -2.97 -9.14
C ILE A 123 -18.60 -2.62 -9.73
N TYR A 124 -19.68 -3.23 -9.22
CA TYR A 124 -21.03 -2.94 -9.67
C TYR A 124 -21.40 -1.47 -9.43
N GLN A 125 -21.08 -0.93 -8.24
CA GLN A 125 -21.36 0.47 -7.93
C GLN A 125 -20.61 1.43 -8.86
N ILE A 126 -19.32 1.20 -9.09
CA ILE A 126 -18.49 2.01 -9.99
C ILE A 126 -19.04 1.99 -11.41
N SER A 127 -19.29 0.79 -11.96
CA SER A 127 -19.80 0.62 -13.33
C SER A 127 -21.21 1.19 -13.52
N ALA A 128 -22.09 1.05 -12.53
CA ALA A 128 -23.43 1.64 -12.56
C ALA A 128 -23.38 3.18 -12.58
N LYS A 129 -22.52 3.78 -11.75
CA LYS A 129 -22.34 5.24 -11.70
C LYS A 129 -21.68 5.78 -12.98
N ALA A 130 -20.70 5.08 -13.53
CA ALA A 130 -20.09 5.45 -14.81
C ALA A 130 -21.07 5.34 -15.98
N SER A 131 -21.87 4.27 -16.02
CA SER A 131 -22.94 4.14 -17.02
C SER A 131 -23.96 5.26 -16.92
N ASN A 132 -24.32 5.67 -15.69
CA ASN A 132 -25.22 6.79 -15.47
C ASN A 132 -24.63 8.11 -15.99
N ILE A 133 -23.35 8.36 -15.71
CA ILE A 133 -22.62 9.53 -16.23
C ILE A 133 -22.65 9.54 -17.76
N ILE A 134 -22.30 8.44 -18.41
CA ILE A 134 -22.28 8.35 -19.87
C ILE A 134 -23.68 8.60 -20.44
N ASN A 135 -24.73 7.95 -19.91
CA ASN A 135 -26.09 8.12 -20.42
C ASN A 135 -26.64 9.56 -20.26
N LEU A 136 -26.20 10.29 -19.24
CA LEU A 136 -26.65 11.66 -18.97
C LEU A 136 -25.87 12.72 -19.76
N TYR A 137 -24.59 12.45 -20.05
CA TYR A 137 -23.64 13.45 -20.57
C TYR A 137 -23.14 13.22 -21.99
N VAL A 138 -23.32 12.02 -22.53
CA VAL A 138 -22.76 11.61 -23.82
C VAL A 138 -23.89 11.39 -24.82
N GLY A 139 -23.83 12.09 -25.96
CA GLY A 139 -24.78 11.99 -27.08
C GLY A 139 -25.96 12.98 -27.07
N GLU A 140 -26.70 13.03 -28.19
CA GLU A 140 -27.77 14.02 -28.48
C GLU A 140 -28.98 13.99 -27.51
N LYS A 141 -29.12 12.94 -26.69
CA LYS A 141 -30.21 12.80 -25.70
C LYS A 141 -29.93 13.49 -24.37
N SER A 142 -28.81 14.20 -24.21
CA SER A 142 -28.48 14.97 -22.99
C SER A 142 -29.38 16.22 -22.86
N GLN A 143 -30.67 16.03 -22.61
CA GLN A 143 -31.65 17.13 -22.63
C GLN A 143 -31.48 18.13 -21.47
N THR A 144 -30.67 17.82 -20.47
CA THR A 144 -30.19 18.77 -19.45
C THR A 144 -28.87 18.25 -18.87
N LYS A 145 -27.74 18.92 -19.15
CA LYS A 145 -26.47 18.66 -18.45
C LYS A 145 -26.65 19.12 -16.99
N ASN A 146 -27.15 18.23 -16.12
CA ASN A 146 -27.34 18.53 -14.70
C ASN A 146 -26.07 18.23 -13.91
N THR A 147 -25.19 19.23 -13.80
CA THR A 147 -23.83 19.10 -13.23
C THR A 147 -23.82 18.60 -11.81
N GLU A 148 -24.92 18.81 -11.07
CA GLU A 148 -25.12 18.17 -9.77
C GLU A 148 -25.06 16.65 -9.86
N ASP A 149 -25.76 16.06 -10.82
CA ASP A 149 -25.83 14.62 -11.01
C ASP A 149 -24.49 14.06 -11.49
N LEU A 150 -23.75 14.78 -12.33
CA LEU A 150 -22.38 14.39 -12.71
C LEU A 150 -21.48 14.30 -11.48
N LEU A 151 -21.42 15.40 -10.72
CA LEU A 151 -20.55 15.49 -9.56
C LEU A 151 -20.96 14.45 -8.51
N LYS A 152 -22.26 14.25 -8.24
CA LYS A 152 -22.73 13.18 -7.36
C LYS A 152 -22.24 11.80 -7.80
N ASN A 153 -22.39 11.45 -9.09
CA ASN A 153 -21.94 10.15 -9.57
C ASN A 153 -20.40 10.02 -9.51
N LEU A 154 -19.65 11.08 -9.81
CA LEU A 154 -18.18 11.10 -9.69
C LEU A 154 -17.71 10.93 -8.24
N PHE A 155 -18.28 11.68 -7.30
CA PHE A 155 -17.96 11.55 -5.89
C PHE A 155 -18.32 10.17 -5.33
N GLU A 156 -19.41 9.54 -5.79
CA GLU A 156 -19.74 8.16 -5.43
C GLU A 156 -18.72 7.14 -5.95
N ILE A 157 -18.18 7.32 -7.17
CA ILE A 157 -17.10 6.48 -7.70
C ILE A 157 -15.85 6.63 -6.82
N VAL A 158 -15.45 7.87 -6.52
CA VAL A 158 -14.28 8.16 -5.66
C VAL A 158 -14.50 7.62 -4.24
N HIS A 159 -15.74 7.68 -3.72
CA HIS A 159 -16.09 7.10 -2.44
C HIS A 159 -15.90 5.58 -2.42
N CYS A 160 -16.28 4.90 -3.50
CA CYS A 160 -16.03 3.46 -3.66
C CYS A 160 -14.53 3.16 -3.67
N PHE A 161 -13.73 3.91 -4.44
CA PHE A 161 -12.27 3.76 -4.46
C PHE A 161 -11.64 3.98 -3.08
N ARG A 162 -12.07 5.02 -2.36
CA ARG A 162 -11.60 5.32 -1.00
C ARG A 162 -11.85 4.15 -0.05
N LYS A 163 -13.05 3.56 -0.09
CA LYS A 163 -13.45 2.39 0.73
C LYS A 163 -12.64 1.11 0.42
N GLU A 164 -12.03 1.03 -0.76
CA GLU A 164 -11.17 -0.09 -1.16
C GLU A 164 -9.67 0.16 -0.88
N LEU A 165 -9.26 1.43 -0.71
CA LEU A 165 -7.89 1.84 -0.42
C LEU A 165 -7.60 1.94 1.08
N TYR A 166 -8.53 2.53 1.83
CA TYR A 166 -8.29 2.89 3.23
C TYR A 166 -9.16 2.03 4.17
N PRO A 167 -8.61 1.62 5.33
CA PRO A 167 -9.41 1.14 6.44
C PRO A 167 -10.42 2.21 6.91
N LYS A 168 -11.28 1.87 7.87
CA LYS A 168 -12.41 2.70 8.36
C LYS A 168 -12.01 4.05 9.00
N ASP A 169 -10.76 4.46 8.96
CA ASP A 169 -10.18 5.58 9.70
C ASP A 169 -10.31 6.95 9.02
N MET A 170 -11.03 7.04 7.91
CA MET A 170 -11.21 8.29 7.17
C MET A 170 -12.71 8.61 7.00
N THR A 171 -13.18 9.69 7.63
CA THR A 171 -14.58 10.13 7.54
C THR A 171 -14.94 10.56 6.12
N TRP A 172 -16.19 10.30 5.73
CA TRP A 172 -16.82 10.79 4.50
C TRP A 172 -18.14 11.44 4.93
N ASP A 173 -18.15 12.77 4.97
CA ASP A 173 -19.33 13.54 5.37
C ASP A 173 -20.09 14.00 4.12
N ASN A 174 -21.29 13.46 3.93
CA ASN A 174 -22.14 13.84 2.81
C ASN A 174 -22.50 15.33 2.84
N THR A 175 -22.48 15.98 4.00
CA THR A 175 -22.73 17.42 4.14
C THR A 175 -21.64 18.24 3.46
N ASP A 176 -20.37 17.91 3.73
CA ASP A 176 -19.24 18.61 3.14
C ASP A 176 -19.09 18.30 1.65
N ILE A 177 -19.41 17.06 1.24
CA ILE A 177 -19.46 16.69 -0.17
C ILE A 177 -20.55 17.47 -0.91
N ASN A 178 -21.75 17.60 -0.34
CA ASN A 178 -22.82 18.37 -0.97
C ASN A 178 -22.46 19.85 -1.10
N LYS A 179 -21.85 20.47 -0.08
CA LYS A 179 -21.33 21.84 -0.17
C LYS A 179 -20.27 21.97 -1.29
N THR A 180 -19.37 20.99 -1.39
CA THR A 180 -18.37 20.95 -2.46
C THR A 180 -19.02 20.89 -3.85
N ILE A 181 -20.09 20.11 -3.99
CA ILE A 181 -20.87 20.03 -5.24
C ILE A 181 -21.48 21.40 -5.57
N GLU A 182 -22.12 22.05 -4.60
CA GLU A 182 -22.71 23.39 -4.77
C GLU A 182 -21.65 24.43 -5.18
N GLU A 183 -20.46 24.41 -4.56
CA GLU A 183 -19.36 25.31 -4.92
C GLU A 183 -18.82 25.06 -6.34
N LEU A 184 -18.71 23.80 -6.76
CA LEU A 184 -18.21 23.43 -8.09
C LEU A 184 -19.21 23.71 -9.21
N GLN A 185 -20.51 23.73 -8.93
CA GLN A 185 -21.53 24.12 -9.92
C GLN A 185 -21.33 25.55 -10.45
N ILE A 186 -20.76 26.44 -9.63
CA ILE A 186 -20.49 27.83 -10.02
C ILE A 186 -19.50 27.88 -11.20
N LEU A 187 -18.62 26.88 -11.36
CA LEU A 187 -17.64 26.85 -12.44
C LEU A 187 -18.28 26.84 -13.83
N GLU A 188 -19.47 26.24 -13.98
CA GLU A 188 -20.18 26.26 -15.28
C GLU A 188 -20.78 27.63 -15.61
N GLN A 189 -21.11 28.44 -14.60
CA GLN A 189 -21.62 29.79 -14.83
C GLN A 189 -20.51 30.75 -15.29
N VAL A 190 -19.26 30.39 -15.05
CA VAL A 190 -18.07 31.20 -15.36
C VAL A 190 -17.31 30.66 -16.59
N ALA A 191 -17.57 29.42 -16.99
CA ALA A 191 -16.98 28.81 -18.18
C ALA A 191 -17.53 29.47 -19.46
N VAL A 192 -16.62 30.01 -20.29
CA VAL A 192 -16.89 30.64 -21.59
C VAL A 192 -16.68 29.63 -22.71
#